data_AF-A0A8T2RXM9-F1
#
_entry.id   AF-A0A8T2RXM9-F1
#
_cell.length_a   1.000
_cell.length_b   1.000
_cell.length_c   1.000
_cell.angle_alpha   90.00
_cell.angle_beta   90.00
_cell.angle_gamma   90.00
#
_symmetry.space_group_name_H-M   'P 1'
#
loop_
_entity.id
_entity.type
_entity.pdbx_description
1 polymer ?
#
loop_
_entity_poly.entity_id
_entity_poly.type
_entity_poly.pdbx_seq_one_letter_code
_entity_poly.pdbx_strand_id
1 'polypeptide(L)'
;MATELLLGAKDGRIDGGWQALGKLFLYCAGCCHSKSDSYYPVHPVAAHFVPKTRFSRTAGRSFLIPPCRVDVLYVSDPCEHANEPEDVGLFRGVFKGFDNSETKKLLTARAVQYEESEICPFCKARVWSMSRARMIPRSASMRLAAYNENVEYLICLNGHLYGRCALLHLSDSDACDEDY
;
A
#
# COMPACT_ATOMS: atom_id res chain seq x y z
N MET A 1 15.67 7.30 -5.45
CA MET A 1 14.44 7.40 -4.63
C MET A 1 14.34 8.71 -3.84
N ALA A 2 15.12 8.95 -2.77
CA ALA A 2 14.93 10.17 -1.95
C ALA A 2 15.13 11.47 -2.76
N THR A 3 16.17 11.50 -3.59
CA THR A 3 16.42 12.58 -4.57
C THR A 3 15.30 12.71 -5.61
N GLU A 4 14.69 11.60 -6.02
CA GLU A 4 13.58 11.61 -6.97
C GLU A 4 12.28 12.13 -6.36
N LEU A 5 12.05 11.88 -5.06
CA LEU A 5 10.92 12.44 -4.31
C LEU A 5 11.07 13.97 -4.16
N LEU A 6 12.29 14.45 -3.94
CA LEU A 6 12.60 15.89 -3.90
C LEU A 6 12.36 16.60 -5.24
N LEU A 7 12.62 15.94 -6.37
CA LEU A 7 12.35 16.53 -7.70
C LEU A 7 10.85 16.72 -8.00
N GLY A 8 9.97 16.02 -7.27
CA GLY A 8 8.51 16.18 -7.39
C GLY A 8 7.89 17.10 -6.34
N ALA A 9 8.68 17.57 -5.38
CA ALA A 9 8.26 18.42 -4.29
C ALA A 9 8.18 19.89 -4.72
N LYS A 10 7.05 20.56 -4.46
CA LYS A 10 6.99 22.03 -4.57
C LYS A 10 7.95 22.63 -3.54
N ASP A 11 8.78 23.57 -3.98
CA ASP A 11 9.78 24.27 -3.14
C ASP A 11 10.79 23.36 -2.41
N GLY A 12 11.03 22.14 -2.93
CA GLY A 12 11.92 21.16 -2.29
C GLY A 12 11.38 20.54 -0.99
N ARG A 13 10.09 20.76 -0.68
CA ARG A 13 9.42 20.20 0.51
C ARG A 13 8.71 18.89 0.18
N ILE A 14 9.17 17.80 0.79
CA ILE A 14 8.53 16.48 0.68
C ILE A 14 7.15 16.54 1.34
N ASP A 15 6.11 16.12 0.62
CA ASP A 15 4.73 16.08 1.12
C ASP A 15 4.67 15.24 2.42
N GLY A 16 4.20 15.84 3.52
CA GLY A 16 4.21 15.22 4.85
C GLY A 16 5.56 15.22 5.60
N GLY A 17 6.64 15.71 4.98
CA GLY A 17 7.93 15.96 5.61
C GLY A 17 8.83 14.74 5.81
N TRP A 18 10.09 15.00 6.15
CA TRP A 18 11.14 13.97 6.33
C TRP A 18 10.80 12.93 7.40
N GLN A 19 10.12 13.34 8.48
CA GLN A 19 9.76 12.42 9.55
C GLN A 19 8.74 11.37 9.08
N ALA A 20 7.72 11.78 8.32
CA ALA A 20 6.75 10.85 7.76
C ALA A 20 7.42 9.92 6.74
N LEU A 21 8.32 10.46 5.90
CA LEU A 21 9.07 9.67 4.94
C LEU A 21 10.00 8.64 5.64
N GLY A 22 10.68 9.03 6.72
CA GLY A 22 11.50 8.12 7.52
C GLY A 22 10.67 6.98 8.14
N LYS A 23 9.49 7.30 8.69
CA LYS A 23 8.53 6.28 9.16
C LYS A 23 8.09 5.38 8.00
N LEU A 24 7.77 5.94 6.85
CA LEU A 24 7.45 5.16 5.65
C LEU A 24 8.54 4.18 5.29
N PHE A 25 9.82 4.51 5.42
CA PHE A 25 10.89 3.56 5.16
C PHE A 25 10.99 2.48 6.24
N LEU A 26 11.00 2.88 7.51
CA LEU A 26 11.49 2.01 8.58
C LEU A 26 10.39 1.44 9.47
N TYR A 27 9.11 1.76 9.24
CA TYR A 27 8.04 1.45 10.18
C TYR A 27 6.87 0.72 9.51
N CYS A 28 6.51 -0.45 10.05
CA CYS A 28 5.25 -1.12 9.79
C CYS A 28 4.23 -0.56 10.79
N ALA A 29 3.13 0.01 10.29
CA ALA A 29 2.11 0.61 11.14
C ALA A 29 1.26 -0.42 11.90
N GLY A 30 1.42 -1.71 11.60
CA GLY A 30 0.52 -2.75 12.07
C GLY A 30 -0.89 -2.58 11.48
N CYS A 31 -1.84 -3.30 12.04
CA CYS A 31 -3.25 -3.11 11.80
C CYS A 31 -4.03 -3.39 13.09
N CYS A 32 -4.93 -2.48 13.47
CA CYS A 32 -5.92 -2.74 14.50
C CYS A 32 -7.13 -3.46 13.90
N HIS A 33 -7.91 -4.16 14.74
CA HIS A 33 -9.05 -5.00 14.36
C HIS A 33 -9.85 -4.46 13.17
N SER A 34 -10.27 -5.37 12.28
CA SER A 34 -11.16 -5.07 11.17
C SER A 34 -12.37 -4.27 11.64
N LYS A 35 -12.49 -3.03 11.13
CA LYS A 35 -13.83 -2.45 11.00
C LYS A 35 -14.61 -3.33 10.03
N SER A 36 -15.92 -3.38 10.22
CA SER A 36 -16.88 -4.30 9.58
C SER A 36 -16.94 -4.29 8.04
N ASP A 37 -16.10 -3.51 7.36
CA ASP A 37 -16.09 -3.30 5.90
C ASP A 37 -14.86 -3.94 5.22
N SER A 38 -14.07 -4.74 5.95
CA SER A 38 -12.95 -5.47 5.37
C SER A 38 -13.39 -6.77 4.70
N TYR A 39 -12.77 -7.08 3.57
CA TYR A 39 -13.05 -8.30 2.80
C TYR A 39 -12.66 -9.59 3.52
N TYR A 40 -11.74 -9.54 4.49
CA TYR A 40 -11.28 -10.72 5.23
C TYR A 40 -10.91 -10.37 6.70
N PRO A 41 -11.11 -11.30 7.64
CA PRO A 41 -10.74 -11.09 9.04
C PRO A 41 -9.22 -11.07 9.19
N VAL A 42 -8.71 -10.15 10.00
CA VAL A 42 -7.28 -10.03 10.30
C VAL A 42 -7.12 -9.84 11.80
N HIS A 43 -6.34 -10.70 12.46
CA HIS A 43 -5.98 -10.42 13.85
C HIS A 43 -5.07 -9.19 13.94
N PRO A 44 -5.14 -8.45 15.05
CA PRO A 44 -4.32 -7.26 15.24
C PRO A 44 -2.83 -7.56 15.10
N VAL A 45 -2.16 -6.76 14.28
CA VAL A 45 -0.72 -6.77 14.13
C VAL A 45 -0.17 -5.54 14.83
N ALA A 46 0.75 -5.74 15.78
CA ALA A 46 1.42 -4.65 16.47
C ALA A 46 2.38 -3.92 15.52
N ALA A 47 2.47 -2.59 15.69
CA ALA A 47 3.40 -1.79 14.91
C ALA A 47 4.86 -2.01 15.33
N HIS A 48 5.80 -1.99 14.40
CA HIS A 48 7.22 -2.23 14.68
C HIS A 48 8.13 -1.61 13.62
N PHE A 49 9.44 -1.57 13.92
CA PHE A 49 10.44 -1.20 12.93
C PHE A 49 10.72 -2.37 11.98
N VAL A 50 10.85 -2.07 10.69
CA VAL A 50 11.19 -3.04 9.65
C VAL A 50 12.69 -2.92 9.37
N PRO A 51 13.48 -4.00 9.59
CA PRO A 51 14.93 -3.95 9.51
C PRO A 51 15.45 -3.71 8.08
N LYS A 52 14.70 -4.15 7.07
CA LYS A 52 15.00 -3.93 5.66
C LYS A 52 13.72 -3.61 4.92
N THR A 53 13.77 -2.59 4.07
CA THR A 53 12.69 -2.27 3.14
C THR A 53 13.27 -1.98 1.78
N ARG A 54 12.58 -2.42 0.74
CA ARG A 54 12.90 -2.05 -0.64
C ARG A 54 11.65 -1.51 -1.27
N PHE A 55 11.69 -0.26 -1.70
CA PHE A 55 10.61 0.28 -2.52
C PHE A 55 10.97 0.16 -3.99
N SER A 56 10.00 -0.27 -4.78
CA SER A 56 10.14 -0.47 -6.21
C SER A 56 9.12 0.38 -6.97
N ARG A 57 9.63 1.14 -7.94
CA ARG A 57 8.80 1.88 -8.90
C ARG A 57 8.02 0.93 -9.81
N THR A 58 8.65 -0.15 -10.24
CA THR A 58 8.02 -1.18 -11.08
C THR A 58 6.89 -1.86 -10.33
N ALA A 59 7.11 -2.18 -9.04
CA ALA A 59 6.05 -2.70 -8.19
C ALA A 59 4.89 -1.72 -8.07
N GLY A 60 5.17 -0.44 -7.80
CA GLY A 60 4.12 0.57 -7.67
C GLY A 60 3.28 0.78 -8.93
N ARG A 61 3.85 0.58 -10.13
CA ARG A 61 3.07 0.61 -11.38
C ARG A 61 1.95 -0.44 -11.41
N SER A 62 2.11 -1.58 -10.73
CA SER A 62 1.09 -2.62 -10.61
C SER A 62 -0.10 -2.22 -9.72
N PHE A 63 0.03 -1.16 -8.93
CA PHE A 63 -1.03 -0.61 -8.06
C PHE A 63 -1.84 0.51 -8.73
N LEU A 64 -1.51 0.86 -9.98
CA LEU A 64 -2.14 1.94 -10.72
C LEU A 64 -3.06 1.38 -11.82
N ILE A 65 -4.33 1.80 -11.79
CA ILE A 65 -5.26 1.54 -12.90
C ILE A 65 -4.76 2.22 -14.19
N PRO A 66 -5.16 1.75 -15.39
CA PRO A 66 -4.57 2.20 -16.65
C PRO A 66 -4.47 3.73 -16.83
N PRO A 67 -5.50 4.55 -16.50
CA PRO A 67 -5.41 6.01 -16.62
C PRO A 67 -4.34 6.65 -15.73
N CYS A 68 -4.04 6.02 -14.58
CA CYS A 68 -3.12 6.55 -13.58
C CYS A 68 -1.68 6.03 -13.76
N ARG A 69 -1.40 5.17 -14.75
CA ARG A 69 -0.05 4.59 -14.94
C ARG A 69 1.02 5.58 -15.37
N VAL A 70 0.64 6.82 -15.70
CA VAL A 70 1.55 7.95 -15.90
C VAL A 70 2.15 8.45 -14.59
N ASP A 71 1.48 8.19 -13.46
CA ASP A 71 1.96 8.55 -12.13
C ASP A 71 3.16 7.69 -11.73
N VAL A 72 3.95 8.23 -10.81
CA VAL A 72 5.10 7.52 -10.23
C VAL A 72 4.78 7.18 -8.78
N LEU A 73 4.52 5.91 -8.53
CA LEU A 73 4.31 5.33 -7.20
C LEU A 73 5.45 4.36 -6.89
N TYR A 74 6.03 4.48 -5.70
CA TYR A 74 6.97 3.52 -5.14
C TYR A 74 6.26 2.71 -4.07
N VAL A 75 6.34 1.37 -4.12
CA VAL A 75 5.73 0.48 -3.11
C VAL A 75 6.78 -0.45 -2.54
N SER A 76 6.74 -0.66 -1.23
CA SER A 76 7.60 -1.60 -0.52
C SER A 76 7.21 -3.05 -0.79
N ASP A 77 8.16 -3.96 -0.63
CA ASP A 77 7.80 -5.36 -0.36
C ASP A 77 6.92 -5.44 0.91
N PRO A 78 5.97 -6.37 1.02
CA PRO A 78 5.15 -6.54 2.21
C PRO A 78 5.99 -6.92 3.43
N CYS A 79 5.60 -6.43 4.60
CA CYS A 79 6.01 -6.98 5.88
C CYS A 79 5.06 -8.15 6.18
N GLU A 80 5.59 -9.36 6.19
CA GLU A 80 4.81 -10.58 6.36
C GLU A 80 4.59 -10.85 7.85
N HIS A 81 3.35 -11.15 8.20
CA HIS A 81 2.92 -11.45 9.56
C HIS A 81 2.18 -12.78 9.55
N ALA A 82 2.79 -13.77 10.18
CA ALA A 82 2.14 -15.04 10.42
C ALA A 82 0.86 -14.80 11.23
N ASN A 83 -0.28 -15.16 10.67
CA ASN A 83 -1.57 -14.91 11.29
C ASN A 83 -2.49 -16.10 11.02
N GLU A 84 -2.99 -16.78 12.04
CA GLU A 84 -3.97 -17.84 11.83
C GLU A 84 -5.34 -17.17 11.54
N PRO A 85 -6.09 -17.52 10.48
CA PRO A 85 -5.86 -18.60 9.52
C PRO A 85 -5.08 -18.23 8.24
N GLU A 86 -4.87 -16.94 7.96
CA GLU A 86 -4.22 -16.45 6.74
C GLU A 86 -3.10 -15.45 7.05
N ASP A 87 -1.92 -15.67 6.47
CA ASP A 87 -0.79 -14.77 6.61
C ASP A 87 -1.10 -13.38 6.01
N VAL A 88 -0.71 -12.32 6.72
CA VAL A 88 -1.02 -10.94 6.33
C VAL A 88 0.24 -10.20 5.90
N GLY A 89 0.19 -9.63 4.70
CA GLY A 89 1.22 -8.75 4.17
C GLY A 89 0.86 -7.28 4.37
N LEU A 90 1.64 -6.55 5.17
CA LEU A 90 1.47 -5.11 5.35
C LEU A 90 2.47 -4.34 4.47
N PHE A 91 1.96 -3.57 3.51
CA PHE A 91 2.79 -2.84 2.56
C PHE A 91 2.53 -1.34 2.63
N ARG A 92 3.50 -0.57 2.13
CA ARG A 92 3.47 0.88 2.16
C ARG A 92 4.08 1.47 0.91
N GLY A 93 3.74 2.70 0.60
CA GLY A 93 4.15 3.34 -0.64
C GLY A 93 4.14 4.85 -0.55
N VAL A 94 4.74 5.47 -1.56
CA VAL A 94 4.79 6.93 -1.68
C VAL A 94 4.75 7.32 -3.15
N PHE A 95 3.86 8.24 -3.48
CA PHE A 95 3.82 8.89 -4.78
C PHE A 95 4.91 9.95 -4.89
N LYS A 96 5.48 10.08 -6.09
CA LYS A 96 6.24 11.26 -6.47
C LYS A 96 5.28 12.27 -7.09
N GLY A 97 5.17 13.46 -6.49
CA GLY A 97 4.36 14.57 -7.01
C GLY A 97 2.86 14.30 -6.97
N PHE A 98 2.35 13.74 -5.86
CA PHE A 98 0.96 13.30 -5.74
C PHE A 98 -0.06 14.41 -6.02
N ASP A 99 0.27 15.64 -5.63
CA ASP A 99 -0.59 16.81 -5.82
C ASP A 99 -1.04 17.03 -7.27
N ASN A 100 -0.20 16.67 -8.25
CA ASN A 100 -0.49 16.85 -9.67
C ASN A 100 -0.80 15.52 -10.39
N SER A 101 -0.92 14.41 -9.63
CA SER A 101 -1.09 13.06 -10.17
C SER A 101 -2.48 12.85 -10.79
N GLU A 102 -2.55 11.98 -11.79
CA GLU A 102 -3.83 11.53 -12.36
C GLU A 102 -4.66 10.77 -11.33
N THR A 103 -4.01 10.05 -10.42
CA THR A 103 -4.65 9.39 -9.27
C THR A 103 -5.44 10.40 -8.43
N LYS A 104 -4.83 11.52 -8.01
CA LYS A 104 -5.50 12.54 -7.20
C LYS A 104 -6.61 13.25 -7.98
N LYS A 105 -6.38 13.56 -9.25
CA LYS A 105 -7.41 14.14 -10.14
C LYS A 105 -8.63 13.22 -10.24
N LEU A 106 -8.42 11.92 -10.42
CA LEU A 106 -9.51 10.96 -10.56
C LEU A 106 -10.26 10.73 -9.24
N LEU A 107 -9.57 10.66 -8.10
CA LEU A 107 -10.19 10.61 -6.77
C LEU A 107 -11.10 11.83 -6.53
N THR A 108 -10.63 13.01 -6.92
CA THR A 108 -11.38 14.26 -6.80
C THR A 108 -12.56 14.31 -7.77
N ALA A 109 -12.35 13.93 -9.04
CA ALA A 109 -13.40 13.91 -10.05
C ALA A 109 -14.53 12.90 -9.73
N ARG A 110 -14.20 11.80 -9.07
CA ARG A 110 -15.16 10.81 -8.55
C ARG A 110 -15.83 11.23 -7.23
N ALA A 111 -15.47 12.40 -6.69
CA ALA A 111 -15.96 12.90 -5.40
C ALA A 111 -15.83 11.87 -4.26
N VAL A 112 -14.74 11.09 -4.27
CA VAL A 112 -14.50 10.05 -3.27
C VAL A 112 -14.32 10.72 -1.90
N GLN A 113 -15.18 10.35 -0.95
CA GLN A 113 -15.10 10.85 0.41
C GLN A 113 -13.86 10.29 1.12
N TYR A 114 -13.32 11.07 2.05
CA TYR A 114 -12.27 10.58 2.93
C TYR A 114 -12.86 9.62 3.97
N GLU A 115 -12.04 8.68 4.42
CA GLU A 115 -12.38 7.85 5.57
C GLU A 115 -12.47 8.71 6.84
N GLU A 116 -13.60 8.64 7.55
CA GLU A 116 -13.86 9.46 8.74
C GLU A 116 -13.04 9.02 9.95
N SER A 117 -12.73 7.73 10.02
CA SER A 117 -12.15 7.07 11.18
C SER A 117 -10.74 6.51 10.91
N GLU A 118 -10.16 6.83 9.76
CA GLU A 118 -8.82 6.43 9.36
C GLU A 118 -7.96 7.66 9.03
N ILE A 119 -6.71 7.64 9.47
CA ILE A 119 -5.71 8.66 9.17
C ILE A 119 -4.40 8.00 8.79
N CYS A 120 -3.61 8.68 7.98
CA CYS A 120 -2.31 8.17 7.58
C CYS A 120 -1.45 7.88 8.82
N PRO A 121 -0.95 6.64 9.01
CA PRO A 121 -0.17 6.32 10.20
C PRO A 121 1.14 7.12 10.27
N PHE A 122 1.66 7.55 9.10
CA PHE A 122 2.95 8.22 8.96
C PHE A 122 2.89 9.74 9.15
N CYS A 123 1.92 10.42 8.51
CA CYS A 123 1.79 11.89 8.53
C CYS A 123 0.48 12.42 9.15
N LYS A 124 -0.42 11.54 9.59
CA LYS A 124 -1.73 11.87 10.22
C LYS A 124 -2.72 12.62 9.31
N ALA A 125 -2.43 12.74 8.01
CA ALA A 125 -3.36 13.31 7.05
C ALA A 125 -4.58 12.39 6.79
N ARG A 126 -5.69 12.98 6.33
CA ARG A 126 -6.89 12.27 5.87
C ARG A 126 -6.57 11.34 4.70
N VAL A 127 -7.35 10.28 4.55
CA VAL A 127 -7.09 9.21 3.57
C VAL A 127 -8.32 8.88 2.74
N TRP A 128 -8.09 8.43 1.51
CA TRP A 128 -9.10 7.81 0.65
C TRP A 128 -8.93 6.30 0.63
N SER A 129 -10.05 5.58 0.61
CA SER A 129 -10.06 4.16 0.30
C SER A 129 -10.05 3.90 -1.20
N MET A 130 -9.04 3.15 -1.64
CA MET A 130 -8.89 2.80 -3.05
C MET A 130 -9.89 1.73 -3.48
N SER A 131 -10.38 0.91 -2.54
CA SER A 131 -11.49 -0.03 -2.76
C SER A 131 -12.78 0.74 -3.01
N ARG A 132 -13.14 1.69 -2.14
CA ARG A 132 -14.34 2.54 -2.30
C ARG A 132 -14.26 3.42 -3.56
N ALA A 133 -13.05 3.87 -3.89
CA ALA A 133 -12.79 4.59 -5.14
C ALA A 133 -12.92 3.72 -6.40
N ARG A 134 -12.96 2.37 -6.27
CA ARG A 134 -12.85 1.40 -7.37
C ARG A 134 -11.60 1.63 -8.21
N MET A 135 -10.46 1.72 -7.53
CA MET A 135 -9.16 2.04 -8.10
C MET A 135 -8.07 1.01 -7.73
N ILE A 136 -8.47 -0.18 -7.27
CA ILE A 136 -7.55 -1.31 -7.05
C ILE A 136 -7.51 -2.18 -8.31
N PRO A 137 -6.39 -2.21 -9.06
CA PRO A 137 -6.25 -3.09 -10.21
C PRO A 137 -5.92 -4.53 -9.77
N ARG A 138 -6.36 -5.52 -10.55
CA ARG A 138 -5.99 -6.94 -10.33
C ARG A 138 -4.47 -7.19 -10.35
N SER A 139 -3.70 -6.34 -11.01
CA SER A 139 -2.23 -6.42 -10.97
C SER A 139 -1.63 -6.21 -9.58
N ALA A 140 -2.35 -5.59 -8.65
CA ALA A 140 -1.88 -5.40 -7.28
C ALA A 140 -1.81 -6.73 -6.52
N SER A 141 -2.87 -7.56 -6.57
CA SER A 141 -2.87 -8.88 -5.92
C SER A 141 -1.78 -9.79 -6.49
N MET A 142 -1.63 -9.81 -7.82
CA MET A 142 -0.56 -10.57 -8.47
C MET A 142 0.82 -10.11 -8.03
N ARG A 143 1.05 -8.79 -7.88
CA ARG A 143 2.35 -8.26 -7.45
C ARG A 143 2.66 -8.60 -5.99
N LEU A 144 1.64 -8.72 -5.16
CA LEU A 144 1.74 -9.00 -3.74
C LEU A 144 1.76 -10.50 -3.41
N ALA A 145 1.61 -11.38 -4.42
CA ALA A 145 1.34 -12.81 -4.19
C ALA A 145 0.18 -13.00 -3.21
N ALA A 146 -0.90 -12.23 -3.39
CA ALA A 146 -2.07 -12.24 -2.54
C ALA A 146 -3.26 -12.92 -3.21
N TYR A 147 -4.18 -13.45 -2.42
CA TYR A 147 -5.49 -13.90 -2.94
C TYR A 147 -6.17 -12.74 -3.69
N ASN A 148 -6.83 -13.07 -4.81
CA ASN A 148 -7.56 -12.06 -5.57
C ASN A 148 -8.65 -11.44 -4.68
N GLU A 149 -8.84 -10.12 -4.80
CA GLU A 149 -9.80 -9.33 -4.00
C GLU A 149 -9.40 -9.06 -2.54
N ASN A 150 -8.41 -9.78 -2.01
CA ASN A 150 -7.92 -9.58 -0.63
C ASN A 150 -6.81 -8.52 -0.54
N VAL A 151 -6.89 -7.46 -1.34
CA VAL A 151 -5.95 -6.33 -1.28
C VAL A 151 -6.72 -5.06 -0.97
N GLU A 152 -6.35 -4.41 0.13
CA GLU A 152 -6.92 -3.13 0.56
C GLU A 152 -5.80 -2.14 0.76
N TYR A 153 -5.95 -0.92 0.25
CA TYR A 153 -5.02 0.15 0.57
C TYR A 153 -5.68 1.52 0.55
N LEU A 154 -5.10 2.40 1.36
CA LEU A 154 -5.52 3.77 1.59
C LEU A 154 -4.41 4.69 1.07
N ILE A 155 -4.80 5.83 0.49
CA ILE A 155 -3.86 6.88 0.08
C ILE A 155 -4.20 8.16 0.82
N CYS A 156 -3.21 8.81 1.44
CA CYS A 156 -3.41 10.08 2.14
C CYS A 156 -3.25 11.29 1.22
N LEU A 157 -3.65 12.47 1.72
CA LEU A 157 -3.50 13.75 1.03
C LEU A 157 -2.07 14.06 0.54
N ASN A 158 -1.06 13.51 1.20
CA ASN A 158 0.35 13.69 0.88
C ASN A 158 0.91 12.58 -0.03
N GLY A 159 0.06 11.70 -0.57
CA GLY A 159 0.48 10.62 -1.45
C GLY A 159 1.14 9.44 -0.77
N HIS A 160 1.00 9.30 0.56
CA HIS A 160 1.43 8.08 1.24
C HIS A 160 0.38 7.00 1.07
N LEU A 161 0.84 5.82 0.67
CA LEU A 161 0.05 4.61 0.55
C LEU A 161 0.38 3.70 1.74
N TYR A 162 -0.64 3.08 2.31
CA TYR A 162 -0.49 1.95 3.22
C TYR A 162 -1.65 0.99 2.99
N GLY A 163 -1.36 -0.29 3.11
CA GLY A 163 -2.33 -1.31 2.80
C GLY A 163 -1.95 -2.65 3.37
N ARG A 164 -2.87 -3.58 3.18
CA ARG A 164 -2.78 -4.96 3.63
C ARG A 164 -3.26 -5.91 2.56
N CYS A 165 -2.71 -7.11 2.56
CA CYS A 165 -3.18 -8.20 1.75
C CYS A 165 -3.16 -9.54 2.48
N ALA A 166 -4.08 -10.44 2.15
CA ALA A 166 -3.97 -11.84 2.53
C ALA A 166 -2.99 -12.54 1.57
N LEU A 167 -1.88 -13.02 2.10
CA LEU A 167 -0.81 -13.65 1.34
C LEU A 167 -1.22 -15.07 0.93
N LEU A 168 -0.82 -15.49 -0.27
CA LEU A 168 -0.99 -16.87 -0.70
C LEU A 168 -0.11 -17.78 0.14
N HIS A 169 -0.69 -18.85 0.69
CA HIS A 169 0.10 -19.92 1.30
C HIS A 169 0.75 -20.71 0.16
N LEU A 170 2.06 -20.53 0.00
CA LEU A 170 2.85 -21.44 -0.82
C LEU A 170 3.04 -22.71 0.00
N SER A 171 2.17 -23.69 -0.18
CA SER A 171 2.45 -25.03 0.32
C SER A 171 3.64 -25.58 -0.43
N ASP A 172 4.70 -26.00 0.27
CA ASP A 172 5.78 -26.83 -0.27
C ASP A 172 5.23 -28.21 -0.65
N SER A 173 4.37 -28.27 -1.66
CA SER A 173 4.08 -29.52 -2.35
C SER A 173 5.08 -29.63 -3.49
N ASP A 174 6.33 -29.93 -3.15
CA ASP A 174 7.22 -30.65 -4.06
C ASP A 174 6.60 -32.03 -4.27
N ALA A 175 5.62 -32.10 -5.18
CA ALA A 175 5.22 -33.36 -5.79
C ALA A 175 6.38 -33.77 -6.70
N CYS A 176 7.39 -34.41 -6.09
CA CYS A 176 8.33 -35.25 -6.80
C CYS A 176 7.51 -36.42 -7.36
N ASP A 177 6.99 -36.26 -8.57
CA ASP A 177 6.49 -37.39 -9.36
C ASP A 177 7.72 -38.27 -9.71
N GLU A 178 8.09 -39.16 -8.78
CA GLU A 178 8.94 -40.31 -9.07
C GLU A 178 8.09 -41.36 -9.78
N ASP A 179 8.00 -41.24 -11.11
CA ASP A 179 7.47 -42.31 -11.95
C ASP A 179 8.48 -43.48 -11.98
N TYR A 180 8.14 -44.57 -11.29
CA TYR A 180 8.78 -45.90 -11.37
C TYR A 180 8.19 -46.75 -12.50
#